data_AF-A0A5N9CSZ8-F1
#
_entry.id   AF-A0A5N9CSZ8-F1
#
_cell.length_a   1.000
_cell.length_b   1.000
_cell.length_c   1.000
_cell.angle_alpha   90.00
_cell.angle_beta   90.00
_cell.angle_gamma   90.00
#
_symmetry.space_group_name_H-M   'P 1'
#
loop_
_entity.id
_entity.type
_entity.pdbx_description
1 polymer ?
#
loop_
_entity_poly.entity_id
_entity_poly.type
_entity_poly.pdbx_seq_one_letter_code
_entity_poly.pdbx_strand_id
1 'polypeptide(L)'
;MSGVHDIGGSSGFGPVTDHSKAEPTFHEPWEGRAFSVAVGLTNAGRYEWREFNSIFIEHISRAEQSGDSSTYYQRWLAALEELALKKGLVSVGELGQHAEQLAAEDDHH
;
A
#
# COMPACT_ATOMS: atom_id res chain seq x y z
N MET A 1 -14.20 -28.27 10.07
CA MET A 1 -13.95 -26.87 10.47
C MET A 1 -12.82 -26.90 11.49
N SER A 2 -11.58 -26.71 11.04
CA SER A 2 -10.42 -26.46 11.91
C SER A 2 -9.68 -25.28 11.31
N GLY A 3 -9.55 -24.22 12.11
CA GLY A 3 -9.11 -22.90 11.67
C GLY A 3 -7.60 -22.82 11.53
N VAL A 4 -7.19 -22.11 10.48
CA VAL A 4 -5.81 -21.63 10.21
C VAL A 4 -5.37 -20.53 11.21
N HIS A 5 -6.07 -20.39 12.33
CA HIS A 5 -5.90 -19.28 13.29
C HIS A 5 -4.99 -19.59 14.47
N ASP A 6 -4.48 -20.82 14.60
CA ASP A 6 -3.53 -21.19 15.65
C ASP A 6 -2.13 -21.34 15.05
N ILE A 7 -1.39 -20.23 15.01
CA ILE A 7 0.02 -20.15 14.59
C ILE A 7 0.98 -20.17 15.79
N GLY A 8 0.47 -20.46 16.99
CA GLY A 8 1.28 -20.60 18.20
C GLY A 8 2.10 -21.90 18.18
N GLY A 9 3.35 -21.84 17.73
CA GLY A 9 4.30 -22.96 17.83
C GLY A 9 4.72 -23.61 16.51
N SER A 10 4.35 -23.06 15.35
CA SER A 10 4.82 -23.56 14.06
C SER A 10 6.28 -23.17 13.82
N SER A 11 7.19 -24.12 14.07
CA SER A 11 8.61 -24.05 13.72
C SER A 11 8.77 -24.07 12.18
N GLY A 12 8.67 -22.91 11.54
CA GLY A 12 8.81 -22.79 10.07
C GLY A 12 9.02 -21.37 9.53
N PHE A 13 8.77 -20.32 10.33
CA PHE A 13 8.80 -18.92 9.90
C PHE A 13 10.16 -18.22 10.07
N GLY A 14 11.21 -18.98 10.44
CA GLY A 14 12.51 -18.39 10.80
C GLY A 14 12.46 -17.61 12.12
N PRO A 15 13.59 -17.07 12.58
CA PRO A 15 13.59 -16.16 13.72
C PRO A 15 12.78 -14.92 13.37
N VAL A 16 11.94 -14.45 14.30
CA VAL A 16 11.40 -13.09 14.22
C VAL A 16 12.60 -12.15 14.24
N THR A 17 12.88 -11.52 13.11
CA THR A 17 13.85 -10.43 13.05
C THR A 17 13.37 -9.35 14.01
N ASP A 18 14.22 -8.93 14.93
CA ASP A 18 13.95 -7.78 15.78
C ASP A 18 13.97 -6.53 14.89
N HIS A 19 12.78 -6.08 14.46
CA HIS A 19 12.50 -4.77 13.85
C HIS A 19 12.72 -3.67 14.90
N SER A 20 13.88 -3.70 15.57
CA SER A 20 14.19 -2.87 16.71
C SER A 20 13.94 -1.40 16.37
N LYS A 21 13.62 -0.60 17.39
CA LYS A 21 13.18 0.82 17.39
C LYS A 21 13.92 1.83 16.46
N ALA A 22 14.93 1.38 15.70
CA ALA A 22 15.69 2.14 14.72
C ALA A 22 15.17 2.00 13.27
N GLU A 23 14.25 1.07 12.95
CA GLU A 23 13.64 1.04 11.61
C GLU A 23 12.74 2.27 11.41
N PRO A 24 12.96 3.05 10.35
CA PRO A 24 12.13 4.21 10.08
C PRO A 24 10.71 3.76 9.73
N THR A 25 9.69 4.45 10.25
CA THR A 25 8.27 4.16 9.97
C THR A 25 7.95 4.17 8.46
N PHE A 26 8.73 4.94 7.71
CA PHE A 26 8.73 5.03 6.26
C PHE A 26 10.18 4.91 5.79
N HIS A 27 10.48 3.92 4.96
CA HIS A 27 11.80 3.69 4.39
C HIS A 27 12.16 4.75 3.36
N GLU A 28 11.15 5.25 2.64
CA GLU A 28 11.30 6.27 1.62
C GLU A 28 10.31 7.43 1.84
N PRO A 29 10.66 8.68 1.47
CA PRO A 29 9.79 9.84 1.66
C PRO A 29 8.41 9.70 1.01
N TRP A 30 8.31 8.96 -0.11
CA TRP A 30 7.04 8.77 -0.81
C TRP A 30 6.05 7.90 -0.04
N GLU A 31 6.52 7.00 0.83
CA GLU A 31 5.65 6.11 1.61
C GLU A 31 4.80 6.91 2.60
N GLY A 32 5.42 7.88 3.28
CA GLY A 32 4.73 8.82 4.16
C GLY A 32 3.75 9.72 3.41
N ARG A 33 4.09 10.11 2.17
CA ARG A 33 3.18 10.88 1.31
C ARG A 33 1.95 10.06 0.93
N ALA A 34 2.13 8.82 0.47
CA ALA A 34 1.03 7.92 0.12
C ALA A 34 0.09 7.69 1.33
N PHE A 35 0.65 7.47 2.51
CA PHE A 35 -0.11 7.38 3.76
C PHE A 35 -0.93 8.65 4.02
N SER A 36 -0.29 9.82 3.95
CA SER A 36 -0.94 11.09 4.23
C SER A 36 -2.08 11.42 3.25
N VAL A 37 -1.93 11.06 1.97
CA VAL A 37 -2.99 11.20 0.97
C VAL A 37 -4.16 10.30 1.30
N ALA A 38 -3.90 9.03 1.63
CA ALA A 38 -4.95 8.09 1.99
C ALA A 38 -5.77 8.58 3.20
N VAL A 39 -5.09 9.03 4.26
CA VAL A 39 -5.74 9.58 5.46
C VAL A 39 -6.45 10.89 5.16
N GLY A 40 -5.85 11.77 4.36
CA GLY A 40 -6.43 13.06 3.98
C GLY A 40 -7.75 12.91 3.21
N LEU A 41 -7.80 11.98 2.25
CA LEU A 41 -9.02 11.69 1.47
C LEU A 41 -10.13 11.10 2.35
N THR A 42 -9.78 10.23 3.30
CA THR A 42 -10.75 9.73 4.30
C THR A 42 -11.29 10.86 5.18
N ASN A 43 -10.40 11.69 5.74
CA ASN A 43 -10.82 12.81 6.59
C ASN A 43 -11.66 13.85 5.83
N ALA A 44 -11.43 13.98 4.52
CA ALA A 44 -12.24 14.82 3.63
C ALA A 44 -13.57 14.16 3.19
N GLY A 45 -13.89 12.96 3.68
CA GLY A 45 -15.13 12.26 3.37
C GLY A 45 -15.23 11.75 1.93
N ARG A 46 -14.10 11.59 1.24
CA ARG A 46 -14.08 11.09 -0.15
C ARG A 46 -14.36 9.59 -0.23
N TYR A 47 -13.98 8.85 0.81
CA TYR A 47 -14.29 7.44 1.03
C TYR A 47 -14.11 7.09 2.50
N GLU A 48 -14.71 5.97 2.93
CA GLU A 48 -14.53 5.45 4.29
C GLU A 48 -13.24 4.64 4.40
N TRP A 49 -12.55 4.74 5.55
CA TRP A 49 -11.32 3.97 5.80
C TRP A 49 -11.48 2.45 5.59
N ARG A 50 -12.67 1.92 5.88
CA ARG A 50 -13.00 0.49 5.69
C ARG A 50 -12.97 0.10 4.22
N GLU A 51 -13.38 0.98 3.30
CA GLU A 51 -13.36 0.71 1.86
C GLU A 51 -11.92 0.55 1.37
N PHE A 52 -11.06 1.46 1.79
CA PHE A 52 -9.62 1.37 1.51
C PHE A 52 -9.01 0.07 2.05
N ASN A 53 -9.28 -0.27 3.31
CA ASN A 53 -8.75 -1.51 3.91
C ASN A 53 -9.23 -2.77 3.19
N SER A 54 -10.48 -2.81 2.74
CA SER A 54 -11.00 -3.96 1.99
C SER A 54 -10.20 -4.20 0.72
N ILE A 55 -9.98 -3.14 -0.07
CA ILE A 55 -9.19 -3.23 -1.31
C ILE A 55 -7.74 -3.59 -0.99
N PHE A 56 -7.15 -2.98 0.04
CA PHE A 56 -5.76 -3.23 0.41
C PHE A 56 -5.51 -4.69 0.81
N ILE A 57 -6.41 -5.32 1.57
CA ILE A 57 -6.32 -6.74 1.94
C ILE A 57 -6.40 -7.64 0.71
N GLU A 58 -7.19 -7.28 -0.30
CA GLU A 58 -7.26 -8.01 -1.58
C GLU A 58 -5.93 -7.93 -2.34
N HIS A 59 -5.27 -6.76 -2.34
CA HIS A 59 -3.94 -6.59 -2.92
C HIS A 59 -2.88 -7.42 -2.19
N ILE A 60 -2.89 -7.44 -0.86
CA ILE A 60 -1.98 -8.30 -0.07
C ILE A 60 -2.20 -9.77 -0.44
N SER A 61 -3.46 -10.23 -0.42
CA SER A 61 -3.82 -11.61 -0.72
C SER A 61 -3.38 -12.03 -2.13
N ARG A 62 -3.56 -11.15 -3.12
CA ARG A 62 -3.14 -11.40 -4.50
C ARG A 62 -1.61 -11.47 -4.63
N ALA A 63 -0.91 -10.56 -3.98
CA ALA A 63 0.55 -10.53 -4.01
C ALA A 63 1.15 -11.79 -3.38
N GLU A 64 0.62 -12.24 -2.24
CA GLU A 64 1.03 -13.48 -1.58
C GLU A 64 0.78 -14.72 -2.45
N GLN A 65 -0.37 -14.79 -3.12
CA GLN A 65 -0.71 -15.93 -3.99
C GLN A 65 0.13 -15.98 -5.27
N SER A 66 0.54 -14.83 -5.79
CA SER A 66 1.31 -14.72 -7.04
C SER A 66 2.82 -14.73 -6.82
N GLY A 67 3.28 -14.62 -5.57
CA GLY A 67 4.71 -14.45 -5.26
C GLY A 67 5.25 -13.07 -5.66
N ASP A 68 4.39 -12.06 -5.73
CA ASP A 68 4.76 -10.68 -6.03
C ASP A 68 5.69 -10.13 -4.93
N SER A 69 6.85 -9.60 -5.36
CA SER A 69 7.88 -9.03 -4.50
C SER A 69 7.64 -7.57 -4.12
N SER A 70 6.49 -7.00 -4.50
CA SER A 70 6.10 -5.64 -4.13
C SER A 70 6.15 -5.43 -2.61
N THR A 71 6.68 -4.27 -2.19
CA THR A 71 6.77 -3.89 -0.78
C THR A 71 5.41 -3.52 -0.20
N TYR A 72 5.31 -3.46 1.13
CA TYR A 72 4.07 -3.12 1.82
C TYR A 72 3.45 -1.80 1.32
N TYR A 73 4.25 -0.73 1.22
CA TYR A 73 3.76 0.56 0.74
C TYR A 73 3.53 0.61 -0.77
N GLN A 74 4.17 -0.25 -1.58
CA GLN A 74 3.83 -0.39 -3.00
C GLN A 74 2.44 -0.99 -3.19
N ARG A 75 2.10 -2.03 -2.41
CA ARG A 75 0.75 -2.61 -2.39
C ARG A 75 -0.28 -1.63 -1.86
N TRP A 76 0.10 -0.82 -0.86
CA TRP A 76 -0.73 0.25 -0.33
C TRP A 76 -1.07 1.27 -1.44
N LEU A 77 -0.05 1.77 -2.13
CA LEU A 77 -0.23 2.75 -3.20
C LEU A 77 -1.14 2.21 -4.31
N ALA A 78 -0.93 0.97 -4.76
CA ALA A 78 -1.79 0.34 -5.76
C ALA A 78 -3.26 0.24 -5.31
N ALA A 79 -3.52 -0.09 -4.04
CA ALA A 79 -4.87 -0.10 -3.49
C ALA A 79 -5.50 1.31 -3.43
N LEU A 80 -4.69 2.34 -3.13
CA LEU A 80 -5.14 3.73 -3.10
C LEU A 80 -5.50 4.24 -4.49
N GLU A 81 -4.68 3.94 -5.50
CA GLU A 81 -4.93 4.27 -6.90
C GLU A 81 -6.22 3.61 -7.40
N GLU A 82 -6.40 2.32 -7.13
CA GLU A 82 -7.61 1.59 -7.50
C GLU A 82 -8.86 2.22 -6.86
N LEU A 83 -8.80 2.56 -5.57
CA LEU A 83 -9.92 3.22 -4.91
C LEU A 83 -10.20 4.61 -5.47
N ALA A 84 -9.16 5.41 -5.72
CA ALA A 84 -9.29 6.75 -6.26
C ALA A 84 -9.94 6.74 -7.65
N LEU A 85 -9.55 5.77 -8.50
CA LEU A 85 -10.16 5.53 -9.80
C LEU A 85 -11.63 5.08 -9.66
N LYS A 86 -11.93 4.11 -8.79
CA LYS A 86 -13.30 3.62 -8.54
C LYS A 86 -14.24 4.73 -8.05
N LYS A 87 -13.72 5.67 -7.25
CA LYS A 87 -14.46 6.82 -6.73
C LYS A 87 -14.50 8.01 -7.71
N GLY A 88 -13.80 7.93 -8.84
CA GLY A 88 -13.70 9.01 -9.82
C GLY A 88 -13.01 10.26 -9.28
N LEU A 89 -12.11 10.10 -8.29
CA LEU A 89 -11.33 11.20 -7.71
C LEU A 89 -10.18 11.62 -8.61
N VAL A 90 -9.70 10.69 -9.43
CA VAL A 90 -8.68 10.85 -10.46
C VAL A 90 -9.06 10.01 -11.66
N SER A 91 -8.56 10.36 -12.83
CA SER A 91 -8.61 9.53 -14.02
C SER A 91 -7.28 8.81 -14.27
N VAL A 92 -7.32 7.73 -15.05
CA VAL A 92 -6.11 7.00 -15.46
C VAL A 92 -5.15 7.91 -16.23
N GLY A 93 -5.70 8.82 -17.06
CA GLY A 93 -4.92 9.79 -17.82
C GLY A 93 -4.18 10.77 -16.91
N GLU A 94 -4.85 11.32 -15.90
CA GLU A 94 -4.22 12.23 -14.93
C GLU A 94 -3.11 11.53 -14.12
N LEU A 95 -3.34 10.30 -13.66
CA LEU A 95 -2.30 9.53 -12.95
C LEU A 95 -1.07 9.29 -13.83
N GLY A 96 -1.27 8.86 -15.09
CA GLY A 96 -0.18 8.63 -16.03
C GLY A 96 0.60 9.90 -16.36
N GLN A 97 -0.11 11.00 -16.66
CA GLN A 97 0.52 12.29 -16.97
C GLN A 97 1.36 12.83 -15.82
N HIS A 98 0.86 12.74 -14.58
CA HIS A 98 1.61 13.19 -13.41
C HIS A 98 2.82 12.29 -13.11
N ALA A 99 2.70 10.97 -13.29
CA ALA A 99 3.83 10.05 -13.12
C ALA A 99 4.95 10.32 -14.15
N GLU A 100 4.58 10.53 -15.42
CA GLU A 100 5.51 10.88 -16.49
C GLU A 100 6.19 12.23 -16.24
N GLN A 101 5.44 13.23 -15.78
CA GLN A 101 5.98 14.54 -15.46
C GLN A 101 7.00 14.46 -14.32
N LEU A 102 6.68 13.74 -13.24
CA LEU A 102 7.58 13.58 -12.09
C LEU A 102 8.84 12.79 -12.48
N ALA A 103 8.70 11.73 -13.28
CA ALA A 103 9.85 10.99 -13.79
C ALA A 103 10.76 11.86 -14.68
N ALA A 104 10.17 12.71 -15.52
CA ALA A 104 10.93 13.64 -16.37
C ALA A 104 11.61 14.76 -15.57
N GLU A 105 11.04 15.18 -14.43
CA GLU A 105 11.64 16.14 -13.50
C GLU A 105 12.83 15.53 -12.73
N ASP A 106 12.73 14.28 -12.30
CA ASP A 106 13.82 13.53 -11.64
C ASP A 106 14.99 13.23 -12.61
N ASP A 107 14.70 12.94 -13.89
CA ASP A 107 15.73 12.71 -14.93
C ASP A 107 16.52 13.99 -15.29
N HIS A 108 16.02 15.18 -14.93
CA HIS A 108 16.63 16.46 -15.27
C HIS A 108 17.49 17.07 -14.14
N HIS A 109 17.71 16.33 -13.05
CA HIS A 109 18.42 16.78 -11.85
C HIS A 109 19.67 15.93 -11.54
#